data_AF-X1PQG5-F1
#
_entry.id   AF-X1PQG5-F1
#
_cell.length_a   1.000
_cell.length_b   1.000
_cell.length_c   1.000
_cell.angle_alpha   90.00
_cell.angle_beta   90.00
_cell.angle_gamma   90.00
#
_symmetry.space_group_name_H-M   'P 1'
#
loop_
_entity.id
_entity.type
_entity.pdbx_description
1 polymer ?
#
loop_
_entity_poly.entity_id
_entity_poly.type
_entity_poly.pdbx_seq_one_letter_code
_entity_poly.pdbx_strand_id
1 'polypeptide(L)'
;MGFAEKFNMPLGTIEKITGVRERRYVDGAQISSDMAYEASKIALERAGVTPEELEVVIFASASHDIAEPATANILQAKLGAINAHCLDAKNACEGRIL
;
A
#
# COMPACT_ATOMS: atom_id res chain seq x y z
N MET A 1 -7.54 -21.33 14.28
CA MET A 1 -8.90 -20.93 14.69
C MET A 1 -9.46 -20.03 13.60
N GLY A 2 -10.54 -20.43 12.94
CA GLY A 2 -11.15 -19.65 11.86
C GLY A 2 -11.79 -18.36 12.38
N PHE A 3 -11.93 -17.36 11.51
CA PHE A 3 -12.52 -16.06 11.86
C PHE A 3 -13.92 -16.21 12.49
N ALA A 4 -14.75 -17.12 11.98
CA ALA A 4 -16.09 -17.39 12.49
C ALA A 4 -16.08 -17.94 13.94
N GLU A 5 -15.14 -18.84 14.24
CA GLU A 5 -14.96 -19.40 15.59
C GLU A 5 -14.46 -18.33 16.56
N LYS A 6 -13.52 -17.48 16.11
CA LYS A 6 -12.95 -16.39 16.94
C LYS A 6 -14.02 -15.41 17.44
N PHE A 7 -15.04 -15.15 16.63
CA PHE A 7 -16.07 -14.16 16.93
C PHE A 7 -17.46 -14.78 17.20
N ASN A 8 -17.55 -16.09 17.40
CA ASN A 8 -18.81 -16.82 17.63
C ASN A 8 -19.92 -16.46 16.63
N MET A 9 -19.58 -16.46 15.34
CA MET A 9 -20.46 -16.03 14.25
C MET A 9 -20.82 -17.22 13.33
N PRO A 10 -22.04 -17.29 12.77
CA PRO A 10 -22.39 -18.32 11.80
C PRO A 10 -21.45 -18.33 10.60
N LEU A 11 -21.08 -19.52 10.13
CA LEU A 11 -20.27 -19.71 8.92
C LEU A 11 -20.98 -19.07 7.70
N GLY A 12 -20.19 -18.45 6.81
CA GLY A 12 -20.72 -17.81 5.59
C GLY A 12 -21.31 -16.41 5.79
N THR A 13 -21.45 -15.92 7.03
CA THR A 13 -22.00 -14.57 7.31
C THR A 13 -21.24 -13.45 6.59
N ILE A 14 -19.91 -13.52 6.54
CA ILE A 14 -19.06 -12.49 5.91
C ILE A 14 -19.33 -12.44 4.40
N GLU A 15 -19.23 -13.59 3.72
CA GLU A 15 -19.43 -13.64 2.27
C GLU A 15 -20.85 -13.19 1.90
N LYS A 16 -21.86 -13.58 2.68
CA LYS A 16 -23.25 -13.20 2.42
C LYS A 16 -23.50 -11.68 2.53
N ILE A 17 -22.82 -10.99 3.47
CA ILE A 17 -23.05 -9.56 3.73
C ILE A 17 -22.12 -8.68 2.89
N THR A 18 -20.87 -9.08 2.67
CA THR A 18 -19.84 -8.23 2.05
C THR A 18 -19.36 -8.72 0.69
N GLY A 19 -19.65 -9.98 0.33
CA GLY A 19 -19.08 -10.64 -0.85
C GLY A 19 -17.61 -11.05 -0.71
N VAL A 20 -16.96 -10.78 0.42
CA VAL A 20 -15.53 -11.07 0.62
C VAL A 20 -15.32 -12.56 0.88
N ARG A 21 -14.59 -13.23 -0.03
CA ARG A 21 -14.25 -14.67 0.05
C ARG A 21 -12.91 -14.94 0.72
N GLU A 22 -11.92 -14.11 0.44
CA GLU A 22 -10.57 -14.24 0.98
C GLU A 22 -9.99 -12.86 1.29
N ARG A 23 -8.94 -12.84 2.11
CA ARG A 23 -8.18 -11.62 2.46
C ARG A 23 -6.71 -11.95 2.40
N ARG A 24 -5.91 -10.97 1.97
CA ARG A 24 -4.45 -11.06 2.00
C ARG A 24 -3.97 -10.33 3.25
N TYR A 25 -3.06 -10.98 3.96
CA TYR A 25 -2.40 -10.43 5.13
C TYR A 25 -0.92 -10.36 4.82
N VAL A 26 -0.31 -9.22 5.13
CA VAL A 26 1.14 -9.06 5.03
C VAL A 26 1.83 -9.95 6.07
N ASP A 27 3.05 -10.38 5.75
CA ASP A 27 3.94 -10.96 6.75
C ASP A 27 4.37 -9.88 7.75
N GLY A 28 4.72 -10.28 8.97
CA GLY A 28 5.03 -9.36 10.07
C GLY A 28 6.25 -8.46 9.82
N ALA A 29 7.08 -8.78 8.83
CA ALA A 29 8.23 -7.98 8.42
C ALA A 29 7.91 -6.93 7.33
N GLN A 30 6.78 -7.05 6.64
CA GLN A 30 6.46 -6.21 5.49
C GLN A 30 5.68 -4.96 5.93
N ILE A 31 6.15 -3.79 5.50
CA ILE A 31 5.53 -2.48 5.80
C ILE A 31 4.92 -1.82 4.54
N SER A 32 4.34 -0.64 4.70
CA SER A 32 3.55 0.00 3.63
C SER A 32 4.42 0.35 2.42
N SER A 33 5.64 0.84 2.64
CA SER A 33 6.57 1.14 1.53
C SER A 33 7.04 -0.12 0.79
N ASP A 34 7.08 -1.30 1.41
CA ASP A 34 7.43 -2.54 0.70
C ASP A 34 6.34 -2.94 -0.29
N MET A 35 5.08 -2.86 0.14
CA MET A 35 3.95 -3.10 -0.75
C MET A 35 3.91 -2.08 -1.90
N ALA A 36 4.18 -0.81 -1.58
CA ALA A 36 4.25 0.24 -2.58
C ALA A 36 5.41 0.01 -3.56
N TYR A 37 6.58 -0.44 -3.07
CA TYR A 37 7.74 -0.73 -3.91
C TYR A 37 7.45 -1.80 -4.97
N GLU A 38 6.84 -2.93 -4.58
CA GLU A 38 6.49 -3.99 -5.53
C GLU A 38 5.42 -3.53 -6.53
N ALA A 39 4.43 -2.76 -6.08
CA ALA A 39 3.42 -2.17 -6.97
C ALA A 39 4.05 -1.18 -7.97
N SER A 40 4.95 -0.32 -7.49
CA SER A 40 5.64 0.69 -8.31
C SER A 40 6.54 0.06 -9.36
N LYS A 41 7.26 -1.03 -9.05
CA LYS A 41 8.06 -1.77 -10.04
C LYS A 41 7.21 -2.24 -11.22
N ILE A 42 6.06 -2.85 -10.94
CA ILE A 42 5.13 -3.31 -11.97
C ILE A 42 4.58 -2.13 -12.79
N ALA A 43 4.26 -1.01 -12.13
CA ALA A 43 3.75 0.18 -12.80
C ALA A 43 4.79 0.82 -13.72
N LEU A 44 6.03 0.97 -13.26
CA LEU A 44 7.16 1.50 -14.03
C LEU A 44 7.48 0.63 -15.25
N GLU A 45 7.54 -0.69 -15.06
CA GLU A 45 7.75 -1.65 -16.15
C GLU A 45 6.66 -1.51 -17.23
N ARG A 46 5.39 -1.42 -16.82
CA ARG A 46 4.27 -1.24 -17.76
C ARG A 46 4.29 0.11 -18.47
N ALA A 47 4.79 1.15 -17.80
CA ALA A 47 4.91 2.48 -18.36
C ALA A 47 6.15 2.63 -19.26
N GLY A 48 7.15 1.75 -19.12
CA GLY A 48 8.44 1.86 -19.81
C GLY A 48 9.27 3.05 -19.30
N VAL A 49 9.11 3.41 -18.02
CA VAL A 49 9.74 4.58 -17.38
C VAL A 49 10.70 4.11 -16.30
N THR A 50 11.87 4.74 -16.17
CA THR A 50 12.83 4.45 -15.10
C THR A 50 12.53 5.27 -13.84
N PRO A 51 12.93 4.79 -12.64
CA PRO A 51 12.74 5.55 -11.41
C PRO A 51 13.30 6.98 -11.44
N GLU A 52 14.40 7.21 -12.16
CA GLU A 52 15.06 8.51 -12.28
C GLU A 52 14.26 9.53 -13.11
N GLU A 53 13.33 9.06 -13.93
CA GLU A 53 12.42 9.90 -14.71
C GLU A 53 11.22 10.41 -13.87
N LEU A 54 11.03 9.89 -12.65
CA LEU A 54 9.97 10.35 -11.76
C LEU A 54 10.32 11.73 -11.17
N GLU A 55 9.42 12.69 -11.36
CA GLU A 55 9.53 14.04 -10.77
C GLU A 55 8.85 14.13 -9.40
N VAL A 56 7.85 13.28 -9.13
CA VAL A 56 7.08 13.27 -7.88
C VAL A 56 6.67 11.84 -7.50
N VAL A 57 6.80 11.51 -6.22
CA VAL A 57 6.23 10.31 -5.57
C VAL A 57 5.21 10.76 -4.53
N ILE A 58 3.93 10.43 -4.76
CA ILE A 58 2.84 10.68 -3.83
C ILE A 58 2.43 9.36 -3.21
N PHE A 59 2.53 9.24 -1.89
CA PHE A 59 2.04 8.06 -1.17
C PHE A 59 0.69 8.35 -0.52
N ALA A 60 -0.37 7.73 -1.05
CA ALA A 60 -1.74 7.92 -0.61
C ALA A 60 -2.24 6.73 0.22
N SER A 61 -2.19 6.85 1.55
CA SER A 61 -2.66 5.79 2.45
C SER A 61 -2.93 6.30 3.86
N ALA A 62 -3.90 5.70 4.55
CA ALA A 62 -4.11 5.89 5.99
C ALA A 62 -2.99 5.25 6.82
N SER A 63 -2.41 4.16 6.34
CA SER A 63 -1.26 3.50 6.96
C SER A 63 0.03 4.21 6.55
N HIS A 64 1.02 4.22 7.43
CA HIS A 64 2.38 4.70 7.13
C HIS A 64 3.41 3.79 7.80
N ASP A 65 4.66 3.93 7.39
CA ASP A 65 5.76 3.16 7.97
C ASP A 65 6.17 3.71 9.34
N ILE A 66 6.45 5.01 9.38
CA ILE A 66 6.89 5.78 10.53
C ILE A 66 6.27 7.17 10.47
N ALA A 67 6.34 7.92 11.56
CA ALA A 67 5.83 9.29 11.60
C ALA A 67 6.61 10.21 10.66
N GLU A 68 7.94 10.14 10.72
CA GLU A 68 8.85 10.89 9.85
C GLU A 68 10.13 10.09 9.60
N PRO A 69 10.73 10.15 8.39
CA PRO A 69 10.25 10.85 7.19
C PRO A 69 8.95 10.25 6.59
N ALA A 70 8.41 10.90 5.55
CA ALA A 70 7.20 10.41 4.89
C ALA A 70 7.42 9.03 4.25
N THR A 71 6.36 8.24 4.10
CA THR A 71 6.46 6.91 3.46
C THR A 71 6.92 7.04 2.02
N ALA A 72 6.53 8.13 1.33
CA ALA A 72 7.02 8.49 0.00
C ALA A 72 8.55 8.61 -0.05
N ASN A 73 9.21 9.17 0.98
CA ASN A 73 10.68 9.27 1.02
C ASN A 73 11.34 7.89 1.12
N ILE A 74 10.76 6.98 1.91
CA ILE A 74 11.26 5.61 2.04
C ILE A 74 11.11 4.88 0.70
N LEU A 75 9.97 5.04 0.04
CA LEU A 75 9.70 4.47 -1.28
C LEU A 75 10.65 5.02 -2.34
N GLN A 76 10.90 6.33 -2.35
CA GLN A 76 11.86 6.98 -3.24
C GLN A 76 13.24 6.35 -3.11
N ALA A 77 13.74 6.21 -1.88
CA ALA A 77 15.03 5.58 -1.60
C ALA A 77 15.07 4.12 -2.08
N LYS A 78 13.99 3.36 -1.88
CA LYS A 78 13.88 1.96 -2.34
C LYS A 78 13.89 1.84 -3.87
N LEU A 79 13.19 2.73 -4.56
CA LEU A 79 13.09 2.74 -6.03
C LEU A 79 14.35 3.27 -6.71
N GLY A 80 15.18 4.06 -6.01
CA GLY A 80 16.25 4.84 -6.66
C GLY A 80 15.70 6.05 -7.42
N ALA A 81 14.52 6.55 -7.06
CA ALA A 81 13.89 7.72 -7.70
C ALA A 81 14.52 9.04 -7.23
N ILE A 82 15.82 9.21 -7.48
CA ILE A 82 16.67 10.25 -6.90
C ILE A 82 16.21 11.68 -7.22
N ASN A 83 15.47 11.86 -8.32
CA ASN A 83 14.99 13.17 -8.78
C ASN A 83 13.59 13.53 -8.26
N ALA A 84 12.89 12.57 -7.64
CA ALA A 84 11.48 12.76 -7.29
C ALA A 84 11.28 13.54 -6.00
N HIS A 85 10.39 14.54 -6.03
CA HIS A 85 9.85 15.13 -4.82
C HIS A 85 8.89 14.16 -4.11
N CYS A 86 8.89 14.15 -2.78
CA CYS A 86 8.14 13.16 -2.01
C CYS A 86 7.16 13.80 -1.04
N LEU A 87 5.91 13.32 -1.04
CA LEU A 87 4.91 13.68 -0.04
C LEU A 87 3.92 12.54 0.22
N ASP A 88 3.40 12.50 1.44
CA ASP A 88 2.29 11.64 1.82
C ASP A 88 0.97 12.42 1.75
N ALA A 89 -0.04 11.84 1.11
CA ALA A 89 -1.40 12.37 1.11
C ALA A 89 -2.33 11.49 1.96
N LYS A 90 -2.97 12.08 2.97
CA LYS A 90 -3.78 11.35 3.95
C LYS A 90 -5.26 11.72 3.80
N ASN A 91 -6.06 10.79 3.28
CA ASN A 91 -7.52 10.92 3.21
C ASN A 91 -8.24 9.56 3.33
N ALA A 92 -7.83 8.75 4.31
CA ALA A 92 -8.36 7.41 4.53
C ALA A 92 -8.41 6.57 3.22
N CYS A 93 -9.54 5.89 2.95
CA CYS A 93 -9.77 5.12 1.73
C CYS A 93 -9.85 5.98 0.45
N GLU A 94 -10.08 7.29 0.58
CA GLU A 94 -10.24 8.24 -0.54
C GLU A 94 -8.90 8.87 -0.97
N GLY A 95 -7.78 8.51 -0.33
CA GLY A 95 -6.46 9.03 -0.68
C GLY A 95 -6.08 8.80 -2.15
N ARG A 96 -6.60 7.73 -2.77
CA ARG A 96 -6.28 7.34 -4.16
C ARG A 96 -6.89 8.23 -5.25
N ILE A 97 -7.74 9.20 -4.91
CA ILE A 97 -8.46 10.05 -5.89
C ILE A 97 -7.61 11.26 -6.33
N LEU A 98 -6.50 11.52 -5.65
CA LEU A 98 -5.50 12.52 -6.04
C LEU A 98 -4.72 12.05 -7.28
#